data_AF-A0A1J5QD59-F1
#
_entry.id   AF-A0A1J5QD59-F1
#
_cell.length_a   1.000
_cell.length_b   1.000
_cell.length_c   1.000
_cell.angle_alpha   90.00
_cell.angle_beta   90.00
_cell.angle_gamma   90.00
#
_symmetry.space_group_name_H-M   'P 1'
#
loop_
_entity.id
_entity.type
_entity.pdbx_description
1 polymer ?
#
loop_
_entity_poly.entity_id
_entity_poly.type
_entity_poly.pdbx_seq_one_letter_code
_entity_poly.pdbx_strand_id
1 'polypeptide(L)'
;MAGREELYQELNYKDQAESACLVLESDKAPPPEVIAKVARDTGLPADQLTFVLTPTRSLAGCVQIVGRVLEVAMHKIHTLHFPLEHVVDGMASAPVPPPSPDFLTGMGRTNDAILFGGHAHVFVLGDDAAAAKLAQELPSSSSRDYGRPFADVFKSVNMDFYKIDPMLFSPAAVTVTAVESGNSFTGGRLDAALLDQSFGYAA
;
A
#
# COMPACT_ATOMS: atom_id res chain seq x y z
N MET A 1 -6.22 18.19 -8.87
CA MET A 1 -7.28 18.24 -9.91
C MET A 1 -8.67 17.86 -9.40
N ALA A 2 -8.96 16.62 -8.97
CA ALA A 2 -10.29 16.31 -8.36
C ALA A 2 -10.38 16.52 -6.83
N GLY A 3 -9.28 16.26 -6.09
CA GLY A 3 -9.12 16.67 -4.69
C GLY A 3 -10.24 16.24 -3.73
N ARG A 4 -10.76 15.01 -3.87
CA ARG A 4 -11.97 14.55 -3.17
C ARG A 4 -11.75 14.16 -1.70
N GLU A 5 -10.55 13.69 -1.36
CA GLU A 5 -10.20 13.21 -0.02
C GLU A 5 -9.71 14.35 0.89
N GLU A 6 -10.00 14.27 2.20
CA GLU A 6 -9.49 15.23 3.20
C GLU A 6 -7.97 15.26 3.26
N LEU A 7 -7.32 14.14 2.95
CA LEU A 7 -5.86 13.98 2.87
C LEU A 7 -5.17 15.05 2.03
N TYR A 8 -5.79 15.54 0.94
CA TYR A 8 -5.19 16.60 0.11
C TYR A 8 -5.07 17.93 0.87
N GLN A 9 -5.99 18.22 1.78
CA GLN A 9 -5.95 19.41 2.61
C GLN A 9 -4.87 19.27 3.68
N GLU A 10 -4.78 18.09 4.31
CA GLU A 10 -3.75 17.78 5.31
C GLU A 10 -2.34 17.88 4.74
N LEU A 11 -2.13 17.38 3.52
CA LEU A 11 -0.85 17.48 2.80
C LEU A 11 -0.60 18.85 2.17
N ASN A 12 -1.58 19.77 2.24
CA ASN A 12 -1.56 21.05 1.52
C ASN A 12 -1.18 20.88 0.02
N TYR A 13 -1.70 19.83 -0.62
CA TYR A 13 -1.34 19.46 -1.98
C TYR A 13 -2.54 19.57 -2.92
N LYS A 14 -2.35 20.30 -4.01
CA LYS A 14 -3.33 20.38 -5.10
C LYS A 14 -2.63 20.43 -6.44
N ASP A 15 -2.93 19.44 -7.27
CA ASP A 15 -2.46 19.39 -8.64
C ASP A 15 -3.34 20.24 -9.59
N GLN A 16 -2.71 20.85 -10.60
CA GLN A 16 -3.33 21.58 -11.70
C GLN A 16 -2.62 21.21 -13.01
N ALA A 17 -3.33 20.54 -13.92
CA ALA A 17 -2.80 20.07 -15.19
C ALA A 17 -3.86 20.13 -16.29
N GLU A 18 -3.42 19.99 -17.54
CA GLU A 18 -4.29 19.97 -18.73
C GLU A 18 -4.76 18.55 -19.11
N SER A 19 -4.23 17.52 -18.46
CA SER A 19 -4.61 16.11 -18.65
C SER A 19 -4.51 15.32 -17.35
N ALA A 20 -5.22 14.18 -17.27
CA ALA A 20 -5.17 13.27 -16.14
C ALA A 20 -4.87 11.84 -16.57
N CYS A 21 -4.16 11.09 -15.72
CA CYS A 21 -4.00 9.65 -15.84
C CYS A 21 -4.51 8.97 -14.57
N LEU A 22 -5.38 7.97 -14.72
CA LEU A 22 -5.88 7.15 -13.61
C LEU A 22 -5.53 5.69 -13.86
N VAL A 23 -5.00 5.04 -12.83
CA VAL A 23 -4.74 3.59 -12.84
C VAL A 23 -5.89 2.90 -12.14
N LEU A 24 -6.58 2.01 -12.84
CA LEU A 24 -7.73 1.26 -12.33
C LEU A 24 -7.38 -0.22 -12.21
N GLU A 25 -7.52 -0.76 -11.00
CA GLU A 25 -7.48 -2.20 -10.78
C GLU A 25 -8.78 -2.84 -11.24
N SER A 26 -8.89 -3.05 -12.56
CA SER A 26 -10.09 -3.57 -13.22
C SER A 26 -9.71 -4.33 -14.49
N ASP A 27 -10.48 -5.35 -14.84
CA ASP A 27 -10.41 -6.04 -16.14
C ASP A 27 -11.40 -5.53 -17.18
N LYS A 28 -12.19 -4.51 -16.82
CA LYS A 28 -13.17 -3.86 -17.69
C LYS A 28 -12.87 -2.38 -17.79
N ALA A 29 -13.07 -1.84 -19.00
CA ALA A 29 -13.06 -0.41 -19.21
C ALA A 29 -14.12 0.28 -18.33
N PRO A 30 -13.81 1.47 -17.77
CA PRO A 30 -14.80 2.23 -17.02
C PRO A 30 -15.99 2.56 -17.93
N PRO A 31 -17.23 2.39 -17.45
CA PRO A 31 -18.39 2.72 -18.27
C PRO A 31 -18.51 4.25 -18.45
N PRO A 32 -19.24 4.73 -19.49
CA PRO A 32 -19.28 6.15 -19.84
C PRO A 32 -19.67 7.07 -18.67
N GLU A 33 -20.54 6.64 -17.78
CA GLU A 33 -20.95 7.37 -16.59
C GLU A 33 -19.81 7.62 -15.60
N VAL A 34 -18.88 6.66 -15.48
CA VAL A 34 -17.68 6.80 -14.64
C VAL A 34 -16.70 7.78 -15.28
N ILE A 35 -16.49 7.67 -16.61
CA ILE A 35 -15.65 8.62 -17.35
C ILE A 35 -16.20 10.04 -17.22
N ALA A 36 -17.52 10.22 -17.40
CA ALA A 36 -18.18 11.51 -17.26
C ALA A 36 -18.08 12.05 -15.82
N LYS A 37 -18.14 11.19 -14.80
CA LYS A 37 -17.91 11.59 -13.40
C LYS A 37 -16.48 12.08 -13.20
N VAL A 38 -15.47 11.34 -13.67
CA VAL A 38 -14.06 11.75 -13.54
C VAL A 38 -13.82 13.08 -14.24
N ALA A 39 -14.32 13.24 -15.47
CA ALA A 39 -14.22 14.49 -16.23
C ALA A 39 -14.79 15.71 -15.47
N ARG A 40 -15.99 15.56 -14.89
CA ARG A 40 -16.60 16.61 -14.05
C ARG A 40 -15.78 16.90 -12.80
N ASP A 41 -15.31 15.86 -12.13
CA ASP A 41 -14.57 15.99 -10.88
C ASP A 41 -13.20 16.63 -11.09
N THR A 42 -12.52 16.33 -12.21
CA THR A 42 -11.22 16.93 -12.55
C THR A 42 -11.32 18.27 -13.26
N GLY A 43 -12.49 18.62 -13.80
CA GLY A 43 -12.68 19.79 -14.66
C GLY A 43 -12.03 19.65 -16.04
N LEU A 44 -11.79 18.42 -16.50
CA LEU A 44 -11.11 18.13 -17.77
C LEU A 44 -12.08 17.50 -18.78
N PRO A 45 -11.90 17.76 -20.08
CA PRO A 45 -12.64 17.05 -21.10
C PRO A 45 -12.20 15.57 -21.19
N ALA A 46 -13.10 14.70 -21.64
CA ALA A 46 -12.88 13.25 -21.60
C ALA A 46 -11.72 12.77 -22.48
N ASP A 47 -11.38 13.51 -23.54
CA ASP A 47 -10.25 13.25 -24.43
C ASP A 47 -8.89 13.61 -23.82
N GLN A 48 -8.87 14.29 -22.66
CA GLN A 48 -7.69 14.55 -21.84
C GLN A 48 -7.58 13.60 -20.64
N LEU A 49 -8.43 12.56 -20.58
CA LEU A 49 -8.37 11.52 -19.55
C LEU A 49 -7.77 10.23 -20.12
N THR A 50 -6.72 9.74 -19.46
CA THR A 50 -6.13 8.43 -19.73
C THR A 50 -6.49 7.47 -18.60
N PHE A 51 -6.96 6.27 -18.95
CA PHE A 51 -7.22 5.20 -18.00
C PHE A 51 -6.31 4.01 -18.31
N VAL A 52 -5.48 3.63 -17.34
CA VAL A 52 -4.62 2.44 -17.40
C VAL A 52 -5.29 1.33 -16.60
N LEU A 53 -5.59 0.20 -17.23
CA LEU A 53 -6.23 -0.94 -16.58
C LEU A 53 -5.18 -1.95 -16.12
N THR A 54 -5.19 -2.29 -14.83
CA THR A 54 -4.23 -3.21 -14.22
C THR A 54 -4.96 -4.30 -13.42
N PRO A 55 -5.57 -5.31 -14.09
CA PRO A 55 -6.26 -6.39 -13.40
C PRO A 55 -5.34 -7.10 -12.41
N THR A 56 -5.83 -7.45 -11.22
CA THR A 56 -5.07 -8.15 -10.16
C THR A 56 -4.45 -9.47 -10.64
N ARG A 57 -5.06 -10.10 -11.65
CA ARG A 57 -4.57 -11.34 -12.29
C ARG A 57 -3.46 -11.15 -13.34
N SER A 58 -3.06 -9.91 -13.61
CA SER A 58 -2.06 -9.56 -14.63
C SER A 58 -0.72 -9.21 -14.01
N LEU A 59 0.37 -9.35 -14.76
CA LEU A 59 1.71 -8.94 -14.29
C LEU A 59 1.75 -7.45 -13.92
N ALA A 60 1.12 -6.58 -14.71
CA ALA A 60 1.03 -5.15 -14.41
C ALA A 60 0.26 -4.89 -13.11
N GLY A 61 -0.83 -5.63 -12.86
CA GLY A 61 -1.56 -5.61 -11.59
C GLY A 61 -0.71 -6.03 -10.41
N CYS A 62 0.01 -7.16 -10.53
CA CYS A 62 0.91 -7.61 -9.47
C CYS A 62 2.00 -6.57 -9.18
N VAL A 63 2.65 -6.04 -10.20
CA VAL A 63 3.74 -5.05 -10.04
C VAL A 63 3.22 -3.75 -9.43
N GLN A 64 2.08 -3.22 -9.88
CA GLN A 64 1.59 -1.95 -9.31
C GLN A 64 1.18 -2.10 -7.85
N ILE A 65 0.58 -3.24 -7.45
CA ILE A 65 0.18 -3.47 -6.06
C ILE A 65 1.43 -3.60 -5.19
N VAL A 66 2.37 -4.44 -5.60
CA VAL A 66 3.63 -4.65 -4.87
C VAL A 66 4.48 -3.37 -4.83
N GLY A 67 4.41 -2.52 -5.85
CA GLY A 67 5.08 -1.22 -5.86
C GLY A 67 4.61 -0.26 -4.76
N ARG A 68 3.47 -0.53 -4.11
CA ARG A 68 2.90 0.30 -3.04
C ARG A 68 3.47 0.03 -1.66
N VAL A 69 4.50 -0.80 -1.49
CA VAL A 69 5.06 -1.09 -0.14
C VAL A 69 5.40 0.18 0.63
N LEU A 70 5.98 1.18 -0.05
CA LEU A 70 6.25 2.47 0.60
C LEU A 70 4.96 3.23 0.90
N GLU A 71 3.99 3.22 -0.01
CA GLU A 71 2.70 3.89 0.18
C GLU A 71 1.94 3.32 1.38
N VAL A 72 1.87 1.99 1.54
CA VAL A 72 1.19 1.40 2.71
C VAL A 72 1.94 1.71 4.01
N ALA A 73 3.26 1.85 3.97
CA ALA A 73 4.02 2.33 5.12
C ALA A 73 3.60 3.77 5.45
N MET A 74 3.57 4.66 4.46
CA MET A 74 3.15 6.06 4.62
C MET A 74 1.70 6.19 5.11
N HIS A 75 0.78 5.37 4.59
CA HIS A 75 -0.60 5.32 5.05
C HIS A 75 -0.69 4.93 6.53
N LYS A 76 0.10 3.94 6.97
CA LYS A 76 0.14 3.55 8.38
C LYS A 76 0.83 4.59 9.27
N ILE A 77 1.88 5.26 8.80
CA ILE A 77 2.49 6.43 9.48
C ILE A 77 1.42 7.49 9.76
N HIS A 78 0.61 7.83 8.75
CA HIS A 78 -0.51 8.77 8.87
C HIS A 78 -1.56 8.29 9.89
N THR A 79 -1.95 7.02 9.81
CA THR A 79 -2.93 6.40 10.73
C THR A 79 -2.44 6.37 12.19
N LEU A 80 -1.12 6.25 12.40
CA LEU A 80 -0.48 6.35 13.72
C LEU A 80 -0.33 7.80 14.20
N HIS A 81 -0.80 8.77 13.42
CA HIS A 81 -0.69 10.21 13.68
C HIS A 81 0.77 10.68 13.85
N PHE A 82 1.72 9.99 13.21
CA PHE A 82 3.07 10.52 13.07
C PHE A 82 3.03 11.69 12.07
N PRO A 83 3.63 12.86 12.40
CA PRO A 83 3.57 14.03 11.52
C PRO A 83 4.19 13.72 10.15
N LEU A 84 3.39 13.81 9.08
CA LEU A 84 3.86 13.48 7.74
C LEU A 84 4.94 14.43 7.24
N GLU A 85 4.90 15.69 7.69
CA GLU A 85 5.94 16.70 7.46
C GLU A 85 7.30 16.35 8.09
N HIS A 86 7.34 15.42 9.04
CA HIS A 86 8.57 14.90 9.61
C HIS A 86 9.14 13.73 8.80
N VAL A 87 8.41 13.16 7.83
CA VAL A 87 8.96 12.16 6.93
C VAL A 87 9.75 12.87 5.82
N VAL A 88 11.06 12.67 5.80
CA VAL A 88 11.98 13.31 4.85
C VAL A 88 12.00 12.57 3.53
N ASP A 89 12.14 11.24 3.58
CA ASP A 89 12.25 10.37 2.42
C ASP A 89 11.95 8.92 2.82
N GLY A 90 11.84 8.03 1.83
CA GLY A 90 11.73 6.61 2.06
C GLY A 90 11.99 5.77 0.83
N MET A 91 12.35 4.52 1.05
CA MET A 91 12.49 3.50 0.02
C MET A 91 11.84 2.21 0.49
N ALA A 92 11.31 1.42 -0.42
CA ALA A 92 10.77 0.11 -0.06
C ALA A 92 10.87 -0.88 -1.22
N SER A 93 10.84 -2.16 -0.88
CA SER A 93 10.79 -3.25 -1.85
C SER A 93 9.99 -4.43 -1.30
N ALA A 94 9.40 -5.20 -2.22
CA ALA A 94 8.76 -6.48 -1.93
C ALA A 94 8.90 -7.40 -3.16
N PRO A 95 8.81 -8.73 -2.97
CA PRO A 95 8.85 -9.67 -4.08
C PRO A 95 7.58 -9.58 -4.93
N VAL A 96 7.72 -9.56 -6.25
CA VAL A 96 6.56 -9.69 -7.15
C VAL A 96 6.09 -11.15 -7.11
N PRO A 97 4.83 -11.44 -6.74
CA PRO A 97 4.35 -12.81 -6.64
C PRO A 97 4.12 -13.44 -8.02
N PRO A 98 4.06 -14.78 -8.11
CA PRO A 98 3.55 -15.45 -9.30
C PRO A 98 2.07 -15.05 -9.54
N PRO A 99 1.72 -14.53 -10.74
CA PRO A 99 0.35 -14.14 -11.04
C PRO A 99 -0.60 -15.34 -10.99
N SER A 100 -1.87 -15.08 -10.72
CA SER A 100 -2.92 -16.10 -10.64
C SER A 100 -4.11 -15.71 -11.53
N PRO A 101 -4.70 -16.65 -12.29
CA PRO A 101 -5.94 -16.39 -13.01
C PRO A 101 -7.16 -16.24 -12.08
N ASP A 102 -7.10 -16.81 -10.87
CA ASP A 102 -8.11 -16.65 -9.83
C ASP A 102 -7.91 -15.33 -9.07
N PHE A 103 -8.97 -14.52 -8.99
CA PHE A 103 -8.94 -13.18 -8.39
C PHE A 103 -8.56 -13.22 -6.91
N LEU A 104 -9.17 -14.13 -6.12
CA LEU A 104 -8.94 -14.21 -4.69
C LEU A 104 -7.50 -14.61 -4.37
N THR A 105 -6.96 -15.57 -5.12
CA THR A 105 -5.55 -15.99 -5.03
C THR A 105 -4.61 -14.87 -5.47
N GLY A 106 -4.91 -14.18 -6.58
CA GLY A 106 -4.10 -13.06 -7.08
C GLY A 106 -4.03 -11.92 -6.06
N MET A 107 -5.18 -11.49 -5.55
CA MET A 107 -5.30 -10.48 -4.49
C MET A 107 -4.57 -10.91 -3.21
N GLY A 108 -4.73 -12.16 -2.78
CA GLY A 108 -4.04 -12.71 -1.61
C GLY A 108 -2.53 -12.59 -1.75
N ARG A 109 -1.97 -13.12 -2.86
CA ARG A 109 -0.54 -13.11 -3.13
C ARG A 109 0.07 -11.70 -3.20
N THR A 110 -0.61 -10.75 -3.84
CA THR A 110 -0.10 -9.38 -3.97
C THR A 110 -0.11 -8.63 -2.65
N ASN A 111 -1.08 -8.89 -1.77
CA ASN A 111 -1.07 -8.35 -0.40
C ASN A 111 0.02 -9.05 0.44
N ASP A 112 0.08 -10.38 0.41
CA ASP A 112 1.05 -11.17 1.16
C ASP A 112 2.51 -10.84 0.79
N ALA A 113 2.76 -10.48 -0.47
CA ALA A 113 4.05 -9.96 -0.91
C ALA A 113 4.51 -8.74 -0.08
N ILE A 114 3.58 -7.85 0.28
CA ILE A 114 3.84 -6.66 1.10
C ILE A 114 3.87 -7.05 2.58
N LEU A 115 2.85 -7.77 3.04
CA LEU A 115 2.63 -8.11 4.45
C LEU A 115 3.74 -9.01 5.02
N PHE A 116 4.31 -9.89 4.21
CA PHE A 116 5.34 -10.86 4.64
C PHE A 116 6.69 -10.66 3.95
N GLY A 117 6.72 -9.97 2.81
CA GLY A 117 7.95 -9.73 2.02
C GLY A 117 8.35 -8.28 1.86
N GLY A 118 7.54 -7.33 2.31
CA GLY A 118 7.82 -5.91 2.20
C GLY A 118 8.84 -5.43 3.23
N HIS A 119 9.90 -4.77 2.77
CA HIS A 119 10.80 -4.00 3.62
C HIS A 119 10.74 -2.53 3.23
N ALA A 120 10.38 -1.67 4.18
CA ALA A 120 10.44 -0.22 4.03
C ALA A 120 11.55 0.38 4.91
N HIS A 121 12.30 1.33 4.36
CA HIS A 121 13.22 2.18 5.10
C HIS A 121 12.74 3.63 4.97
N VAL A 122 12.39 4.25 6.09
CA VAL A 122 11.87 5.62 6.16
C VAL A 122 12.83 6.50 6.96
N PHE A 123 13.07 7.72 6.47
CA PHE A 123 13.94 8.71 7.08
C PHE A 123 13.07 9.81 7.68
N VAL A 124 13.23 10.09 8.98
CA VAL A 124 12.36 11.00 9.72
C VAL A 124 13.14 12.05 10.52
N LEU A 125 12.52 13.20 10.72
CA LEU A 125 12.93 14.21 11.70
C LEU A 125 12.33 13.89 13.08
N GLY A 126 12.95 14.40 14.15
CA GLY A 126 12.52 14.20 15.53
C GLY A 126 13.47 13.30 16.33
N ASP A 127 13.07 13.02 17.57
CA ASP A 127 13.90 12.26 18.49
C ASP A 127 13.92 10.75 18.21
N ASP A 128 14.94 10.09 18.76
CA ASP A 128 15.13 8.65 18.68
C ASP A 128 13.95 7.86 19.25
N ALA A 129 13.24 8.41 20.25
CA ALA A 129 12.12 7.73 20.88
C ALA A 129 10.93 7.64 19.92
N ALA A 130 10.63 8.71 19.19
CA ALA A 130 9.60 8.74 18.16
C ALA A 130 9.93 7.78 17.01
N ALA A 131 11.19 7.79 16.53
CA ALA A 131 11.65 6.88 15.48
C ALA A 131 11.58 5.41 15.92
N ALA A 132 12.01 5.11 17.16
CA ALA A 132 11.95 3.77 17.74
C ALA A 132 10.51 3.27 17.90
N LYS A 133 9.61 4.12 18.39
CA LYS A 133 8.17 3.81 18.50
C LYS A 133 7.57 3.51 17.13
N LEU A 134 7.86 4.36 16.14
CA LEU A 134 7.36 4.18 14.78
C LEU A 134 7.85 2.84 14.18
N ALA A 135 9.12 2.49 14.38
CA ALA A 135 9.66 1.21 13.93
C ALA A 135 8.96 0.00 14.56
N GLN A 136 8.47 0.10 15.79
CA GLN A 136 7.74 -0.97 16.48
C GLN A 136 6.29 -1.11 16.00
N GLU A 137 5.63 0.01 15.67
CA GLU A 137 4.20 0.04 15.35
C GLU A 137 3.90 -0.19 13.87
N LEU A 138 4.80 0.21 12.96
CA LEU A 138 4.59 0.10 11.51
C LEU A 138 4.47 -1.33 10.95
N PRO A 139 5.22 -2.35 11.40
CA PRO A 139 5.17 -3.67 10.78
C PRO A 139 3.78 -4.29 10.75
N SER A 140 3.48 -5.10 9.74
CA SER A 140 2.23 -5.87 9.65
C SER A 140 2.00 -6.77 10.87
N SER A 141 3.08 -7.23 11.50
CA SER A 141 3.05 -8.04 12.73
C SER A 141 2.50 -7.33 13.96
N SER A 142 2.27 -6.00 13.92
CA SER A 142 1.58 -5.28 14.99
C SER A 142 0.05 -5.44 14.92
N SER A 143 -0.48 -5.93 13.80
CA SER A 143 -1.91 -6.21 13.63
C SER A 143 -2.32 -7.52 14.28
N ARG A 144 -3.55 -7.56 14.81
CA ARG A 144 -4.15 -8.80 15.35
C ARG A 144 -4.45 -9.86 14.29
N ASP A 145 -4.55 -9.46 13.02
CA ASP A 145 -4.92 -10.33 11.91
C ASP A 145 -3.68 -10.93 11.20
N TYR A 146 -2.46 -10.60 11.66
CA TYR A 146 -1.21 -11.15 11.15
C TYR A 146 -1.07 -12.65 11.45
N GLY A 147 -0.35 -13.37 10.58
CA GLY A 147 0.14 -14.74 10.85
C GLY A 147 -0.43 -15.83 9.95
N ARG A 148 -1.21 -15.47 8.93
CA ARG A 148 -1.73 -16.38 7.91
C ARG A 148 -1.96 -15.64 6.59
N PRO A 149 -1.97 -16.32 5.43
CA PRO A 149 -2.19 -15.69 4.13
C PRO A 149 -3.44 -14.81 4.08
N PHE A 150 -3.36 -13.66 3.41
CA PHE A 150 -4.42 -12.66 3.35
C PHE A 150 -5.73 -13.23 2.79
N ALA A 151 -5.65 -14.15 1.82
CA ALA A 151 -6.83 -14.83 1.30
C ALA A 151 -7.60 -15.59 2.39
N ASP A 152 -6.91 -16.17 3.39
CA ASP A 152 -7.53 -16.88 4.50
C ASP A 152 -8.09 -15.91 5.55
N VAL A 153 -7.39 -14.79 5.81
CA VAL A 153 -7.92 -13.68 6.62
C VAL A 153 -9.24 -13.19 6.01
N PHE A 154 -9.24 -12.87 4.72
CA PHE A 154 -10.39 -12.33 4.00
C PHE A 154 -11.57 -13.30 3.98
N LYS A 155 -11.33 -14.60 3.76
CA LYS A 155 -12.37 -15.64 3.88
C LYS A 155 -12.96 -15.71 5.29
N SER A 156 -12.12 -15.64 6.33
CA SER A 156 -12.57 -15.78 7.72
C SER A 156 -13.52 -14.67 8.18
N VAL A 157 -13.48 -13.51 7.52
CA VAL A 157 -14.39 -12.39 7.78
C VAL A 157 -15.54 -12.30 6.77
N ASN A 158 -15.83 -13.38 6.03
CA ASN A 158 -16.85 -13.44 4.98
C ASN A 158 -16.64 -12.40 3.86
N MET A 159 -15.36 -12.17 3.49
CA MET A 159 -14.99 -11.25 2.42
C MET A 159 -15.39 -9.79 2.69
N ASP A 160 -15.45 -9.42 3.96
CA ASP A 160 -15.80 -8.07 4.43
C ASP A 160 -14.53 -7.32 4.85
N PHE A 161 -14.01 -6.46 3.98
CA PHE A 161 -12.79 -5.68 4.24
C PHE A 161 -12.87 -4.84 5.51
N TYR A 162 -14.07 -4.36 5.90
CA TYR A 162 -14.24 -3.51 7.08
C TYR A 162 -14.04 -4.25 8.41
N LYS A 163 -13.98 -5.58 8.38
CA LYS A 163 -13.72 -6.42 9.55
C LYS A 163 -12.24 -6.76 9.73
N ILE A 164 -11.42 -6.52 8.71
CA ILE A 164 -9.97 -6.68 8.80
C ILE A 164 -9.42 -5.47 9.54
N ASP A 165 -8.51 -5.71 10.47
CA ASP A 165 -7.74 -4.65 11.10
C ASP A 165 -7.02 -3.81 10.03
N PRO A 166 -7.34 -2.51 9.88
CA PRO A 166 -6.72 -1.66 8.86
C PRO A 166 -5.20 -1.56 9.04
N MET A 167 -4.70 -1.81 10.26
CA MET A 167 -3.25 -1.81 10.55
C MET A 167 -2.51 -3.01 9.96
N LEU A 168 -3.23 -4.00 9.42
CA LEU A 168 -2.63 -5.14 8.73
C LEU A 168 -1.92 -4.73 7.44
N PHE A 169 -2.45 -3.74 6.71
CA PHE A 169 -1.92 -3.27 5.43
C PHE A 169 -0.66 -2.44 5.63
N SER A 170 0.47 -3.13 5.85
CA SER A 170 1.76 -2.52 6.10
C SER A 170 2.90 -3.49 5.79
N PRO A 171 4.16 -3.01 5.71
CA PRO A 171 5.30 -3.85 5.37
C PRO A 171 5.59 -4.91 6.45
N ALA A 172 6.20 -6.01 6.04
CA ALA A 172 6.67 -7.07 6.93
C ALA A 172 7.78 -6.60 7.89
N ALA A 173 8.74 -5.84 7.35
CA ALA A 173 9.86 -5.28 8.08
C ALA A 173 10.01 -3.79 7.81
N VAL A 174 10.48 -3.05 8.81
CA VAL A 174 10.75 -1.62 8.66
C VAL A 174 12.10 -1.25 9.26
N THR A 175 12.70 -0.21 8.69
CA THR A 175 13.82 0.53 9.27
C THR A 175 13.42 2.00 9.32
N VAL A 176 13.54 2.64 10.48
CA VAL A 176 13.25 4.07 10.66
C VAL A 176 14.54 4.74 11.12
N THR A 177 15.06 5.67 10.32
CA THR A 177 16.26 6.44 10.65
C THR A 177 15.84 7.83 11.12
N ALA A 178 16.22 8.19 12.35
CA ALA A 178 16.15 9.57 12.84
C ALA A 178 17.33 10.34 12.22
N VAL A 179 17.04 11.25 11.30
CA VAL A 179 18.07 11.96 10.51
C VAL A 179 18.93 12.87 11.39
N GLU A 180 18.35 13.44 12.44
CA GLU A 180 19.03 14.39 13.33
C GLU A 180 20.10 13.71 14.21
N SER A 181 19.87 12.47 14.66
CA SER A 181 20.82 11.70 15.47
C SER A 181 21.69 10.76 14.63
N GLY A 182 21.22 10.34 13.46
CA GLY A 182 21.81 9.29 12.63
C GLY A 182 21.49 7.85 13.08
N ASN A 183 20.71 7.68 14.14
CA ASN A 183 20.35 6.35 14.66
C ASN A 183 19.23 5.72 13.83
N SER A 184 19.26 4.39 13.72
CA SER A 184 18.27 3.62 12.99
C SER A 184 17.65 2.54 13.86
N PHE A 185 16.33 2.41 13.75
CA PHE A 185 15.52 1.49 14.54
C PHE A 185 14.80 0.54 13.60
N THR A 186 14.73 -0.73 13.96
CA THR A 186 14.12 -1.77 13.12
C THR A 186 12.95 -2.42 13.85
N GLY A 187 11.92 -2.79 13.10
CA GLY A 187 10.84 -3.62 13.62
C GLY A 187 10.27 -4.55 12.57
N GLY A 188 9.52 -5.55 13.04
CA GLY A 188 8.99 -6.60 12.19
C GLY A 188 10.07 -7.55 11.69
N ARG A 189 9.73 -8.34 10.68
CA ARG A 189 10.63 -9.27 10.00
C ARG A 189 10.02 -9.70 8.67
N LEU A 190 10.87 -10.10 7.73
CA LEU A 190 10.41 -10.87 6.56
C LEU A 190 9.98 -12.26 7.01
N ASP A 191 8.86 -12.76 6.50
CA ASP A 191 8.28 -14.05 6.85
C ASP A 191 8.24 -14.96 5.62
N ALA A 192 9.40 -15.57 5.31
CA ALA A 192 9.57 -16.42 4.14
C ALA A 192 8.62 -17.63 4.16
N ALA A 193 8.31 -18.19 5.32
CA ALA A 193 7.40 -19.33 5.42
C ALA A 193 5.97 -18.97 5.00
N LEU A 194 5.46 -17.80 5.42
CA LEU A 194 4.15 -17.32 4.98
C LEU A 194 4.14 -16.89 3.52
N LEU A 195 5.24 -16.32 3.01
CA LEU A 195 5.40 -16.03 1.59
C LEU A 195 5.36 -17.31 0.75
N ASP A 196 6.15 -18.32 1.12
CA ASP A 196 6.22 -19.59 0.40
C ASP A 196 4.85 -20.28 0.39
N GLN A 197 4.15 -20.27 1.54
CA GLN A 197 2.77 -20.76 1.64
C GLN A 197 1.82 -19.99 0.71
N SER A 198 1.88 -18.65 0.68
CA SER A 198 1.02 -17.81 -0.16
C SER A 198 1.31 -17.99 -1.66
N PHE A 199 2.60 -18.05 -2.02
CA PHE A 199 3.05 -18.16 -3.40
C PHE A 199 2.92 -19.59 -3.92
N GLY A 200 2.75 -20.57 -3.03
CA GLY A 200 2.61 -21.98 -3.35
C GLY A 200 3.94 -22.65 -3.66
N TYR A 201 5.04 -22.17 -3.08
CA TYR A 201 6.33 -22.83 -3.14
C TYR A 201 6.33 -24.03 -2.18
N ALA A 202 6.88 -25.15 -2.63
CA ALA A 202 7.02 -26.33 -1.78
C ALA A 202 8.07 -26.04 -0.69
N ALA A 203 7.76 -26.44 0.55
CA ALA A 203 8.71 -26.43 1.66
C ALA A 203 9.82 -27.47 1.48
#